data_AF-A0AAN4TLL8-F1
#
_entry.id   AF-A0AAN4TLL8-F1
#
_cell.length_a   1.000
_cell.length_b   1.000
_cell.length_c   1.000
_cell.angle_alpha   90.00
_cell.angle_beta   90.00
_cell.angle_gamma   90.00
#
_symmetry.space_group_name_H-M   'P 1'
#
loop_
_entity.id
_entity.type
_entity.pdbx_description
1 polymer ?
#
loop_
_entity_poly.entity_id
_entity_poly.type
_entity_poly.pdbx_seq_one_letter_code
_entity_poly.pdbx_strand_id
1 'polypeptide(L)'
;MVKTAFEEDIMSIDELEVFTLKVISVGVGDDELPALGELVAKLEIDNVFQASEPFSDLAYNCICDGLDDIFSEGDVFTNGDDYYAACKQLGAMIEDKFASWQIAPSRAMIDEIVDAFDVRDRMKNYFDDSNSHYTTRPAEPRLLETLSIDDLFSRDR
;
A
#
# COMPACT_ATOMS: atom_id res chain seq x y z
N MET A 1 -0.82 26.67 -5.48
CA MET A 1 -0.56 28.13 -5.31
C MET A 1 0.67 28.40 -4.45
N VAL A 2 0.82 27.79 -3.26
CA VAL A 2 2.00 28.02 -2.40
C VAL A 2 3.31 27.56 -3.06
N LYS A 3 3.34 26.37 -3.65
CA LYS A 3 4.50 25.85 -4.40
C LYS A 3 4.99 26.82 -5.49
N THR A 4 4.05 27.32 -6.29
CA THR A 4 4.33 28.28 -7.38
C THR A 4 4.84 29.61 -6.84
N ALA A 5 4.28 30.09 -5.73
CA ALA A 5 4.74 31.34 -5.11
C ALA A 5 6.18 31.23 -4.59
N PHE A 6 6.59 30.08 -4.04
CA PHE A 6 7.98 29.85 -3.65
C PHE A 6 8.91 29.75 -4.88
N GLU A 7 8.50 29.01 -5.92
CA GLU A 7 9.29 28.87 -7.16
C GLU A 7 9.48 30.19 -7.92
N GLU A 8 8.53 31.12 -7.79
CA GLU A 8 8.60 32.46 -8.37
C GLU A 8 9.30 33.48 -7.45
N ASP A 9 9.95 33.04 -6.37
CA ASP A 9 10.66 33.89 -5.40
C ASP A 9 9.74 34.92 -4.71
N ILE A 10 8.44 34.63 -4.63
CA ILE A 10 7.41 35.48 -4.02
C ILE A 10 7.35 35.24 -2.49
N MET A 11 7.78 34.06 -2.03
CA MET A 11 7.74 33.64 -0.63
C MET A 11 9.15 33.27 -0.14
N SER A 12 9.51 33.70 1.08
CA SER A 12 10.80 33.33 1.67
C SER A 12 10.81 31.90 2.23
N ILE A 13 11.99 31.34 2.46
CA ILE A 13 12.14 30.01 3.08
C ILE A 13 11.54 29.95 4.49
N ASP A 14 11.67 31.02 5.27
CA ASP A 14 11.10 31.12 6.62
C ASP A 14 9.56 31.10 6.57
N GLU A 15 8.96 31.77 5.59
CA GLU A 15 7.51 31.76 5.38
C GLU A 15 7.01 30.37 4.94
N LEU A 16 7.79 29.68 4.09
CA LEU A 16 7.50 28.32 3.68
C LEU A 16 7.58 27.35 4.86
N GLU A 17 8.58 27.48 5.73
CA GLU A 17 8.73 26.66 6.94
C GLU A 17 7.51 26.83 7.86
N VAL A 18 7.16 28.08 8.18
CA VAL A 18 6.02 28.40 9.06
C VAL A 18 4.71 27.87 8.47
N PHE A 19 4.52 28.01 7.15
CA PHE A 19 3.36 27.46 6.47
C PHE A 19 3.32 25.93 6.58
N THR A 20 4.43 25.27 6.27
CA THR A 20 4.53 23.80 6.24
C THR A 20 4.26 23.21 7.64
N LEU A 21 4.88 23.76 8.69
CA LEU A 21 4.64 23.35 10.07
C LEU A 21 3.18 23.56 10.49
N LYS A 22 2.56 24.66 10.05
CA LYS A 22 1.15 24.92 10.33
C LYS A 22 0.24 23.89 9.66
N VAL A 23 0.52 23.53 8.40
CA VAL A 23 -0.22 22.49 7.70
C VAL A 23 -0.08 21.15 8.40
N ILE A 24 1.15 20.75 8.76
CA ILE A 24 1.40 19.52 9.54
C ILE A 24 0.58 19.50 10.84
N SER A 25 0.55 20.62 11.57
CA SER A 25 -0.19 20.70 12.84
C SER A 25 -1.71 20.60 12.72
N VAL A 26 -2.28 20.98 11.57
CA VAL A 26 -3.72 20.89 11.33
C VAL A 26 -4.10 19.46 10.91
N GLY A 27 -3.15 18.73 10.34
CA GLY A 27 -3.37 17.44 9.70
C GLY A 27 -3.86 17.62 8.26
N VAL A 28 -3.51 16.65 7.41
CA VAL A 28 -3.90 16.60 5.99
C VAL A 28 -4.40 15.22 5.64
N GLY A 29 -5.16 15.11 4.54
CA GLY A 29 -5.58 13.81 3.99
C GLY A 29 -4.43 13.07 3.27
N ASP A 30 -4.61 11.77 3.00
CA ASP A 30 -3.66 10.95 2.23
C ASP A 30 -3.36 11.56 0.84
N ASP A 31 -4.37 12.16 0.20
CA ASP A 31 -4.26 12.80 -1.10
C ASP A 31 -3.36 14.05 -1.10
N GLU A 32 -3.19 14.69 0.05
CA GLU A 32 -2.40 15.90 0.23
C GLU A 32 -0.98 15.62 0.75
N LEU A 33 -0.71 14.44 1.31
CA LEU A 33 0.61 14.03 1.81
C LEU A 33 1.73 14.12 0.76
N PRO A 34 1.56 13.70 -0.50
CA PRO A 34 2.61 13.86 -1.52
C PRO A 34 2.99 15.32 -1.75
N ALA A 35 2.00 16.22 -1.77
CA ALA A 35 2.25 17.64 -1.98
C ALA A 35 2.94 18.26 -0.76
N LEU A 36 2.59 17.82 0.45
CA LEU A 36 3.26 18.23 1.68
C LEU A 36 4.72 17.74 1.72
N GLY A 37 4.95 16.50 1.28
CA GLY A 37 6.29 15.93 1.15
C GLY A 37 7.20 16.71 0.21
N GLU A 38 6.66 17.19 -0.92
CA GLU A 38 7.40 18.11 -1.80
C GLU A 38 7.80 19.42 -1.12
N LEU A 39 6.97 19.98 -0.23
CA LEU A 39 7.32 21.19 0.51
C LEU A 39 8.41 20.92 1.54
N VAL A 40 8.32 19.80 2.25
CA VAL A 40 9.35 19.36 3.20
C VAL A 40 10.68 19.12 2.49
N ALA A 41 10.69 18.39 1.37
CA ALA A 41 11.91 18.14 0.60
C ALA A 41 12.57 19.44 0.10
N LYS A 42 11.77 20.46 -0.24
CA LYS A 42 12.31 21.79 -0.57
C LYS A 42 12.98 22.46 0.62
N LEU A 43 12.35 22.43 1.80
CA LEU A 43 12.96 22.94 3.03
C LEU A 43 14.29 22.22 3.33
N GLU A 44 14.35 20.91 3.14
CA GLU A 44 15.57 20.12 3.37
C GLU A 44 16.71 20.48 2.40
N ILE A 45 16.42 20.79 1.13
CA ILE A 45 17.42 21.28 0.16
C ILE A 45 18.07 22.58 0.65
N ASP A 46 17.30 23.44 1.30
CA ASP A 46 17.77 24.70 1.91
C ASP A 46 18.31 24.52 3.35
N ASN A 47 18.52 23.29 3.81
CA ASN A 47 19.01 22.90 5.15
C ASN A 47 18.07 23.27 6.31
N VAL A 48 16.76 23.33 6.05
CA VAL A 48 15.71 23.53 7.04
C VAL A 48 15.03 22.17 7.30
N PHE A 49 15.27 21.58 8.46
CA PHE A 49 14.85 20.20 8.80
C PHE A 49 13.75 20.13 9.86
N GLN A 50 13.29 21.29 10.37
CA GLN A 50 12.30 21.34 11.46
C GLN A 50 10.97 20.64 11.13
N ALA A 51 10.62 20.54 9.84
CA ALA A 51 9.37 19.93 9.39
C ALA A 51 9.49 18.42 9.12
N SER A 52 10.71 17.86 9.00
CA SER A 52 10.94 16.49 8.53
C SER A 52 10.42 15.43 9.50
N GLU A 53 10.74 15.57 10.79
CA GLU A 53 10.29 14.64 11.84
C GLU A 53 8.77 14.75 12.06
N PRO A 54 8.17 15.95 12.26
CA PRO A 54 6.72 16.10 12.37
C PRO A 54 5.94 15.56 11.16
N PHE A 55 6.50 15.70 9.94
CA PHE A 55 5.88 15.15 8.74
C PHE A 55 5.96 13.62 8.69
N SER A 56 7.09 13.05 9.10
CA SER A 56 7.26 11.59 9.19
C SER A 56 6.29 10.98 10.19
N ASP A 57 6.11 11.62 11.35
CA ASP A 57 5.15 11.22 12.37
C ASP A 57 3.70 11.32 11.86
N LEU A 58 3.36 12.39 11.14
CA LEU A 58 2.04 12.56 10.55
C LEU A 58 1.73 11.43 9.55
N ALA A 59 2.68 11.13 8.66
CA ALA A 59 2.54 10.07 7.67
C ALA A 59 2.42 8.68 8.32
N TYR A 60 3.22 8.41 9.35
CA TYR A 60 3.11 7.18 10.14
C TYR A 60 1.72 7.01 10.74
N ASN A 61 1.21 8.05 11.41
CA ASN A 61 -0.13 8.01 12.00
C ASN A 61 -1.21 7.82 10.92
N CYS A 62 -1.06 8.47 9.76
CA CYS A 62 -1.98 8.28 8.65
C CYS A 62 -2.01 6.82 8.14
N ILE A 63 -0.85 6.15 8.09
CA ILE A 63 -0.81 4.73 7.75
C ILE A 63 -1.48 3.89 8.84
N CYS A 64 -1.13 4.10 10.10
CA CYS A 64 -1.67 3.33 11.22
C CYS A 64 -3.20 3.44 11.33
N ASP A 65 -3.75 4.64 11.09
CA ASP A 65 -5.20 4.89 11.12
C ASP A 65 -5.92 4.28 9.89
N GLY A 66 -5.22 4.15 8.76
CA GLY A 66 -5.76 3.70 7.47
C GLY A 66 -5.23 2.35 6.99
N LEU A 67 -4.67 1.52 7.87
CA LEU A 67 -3.97 0.28 7.52
C LEU A 67 -4.75 -0.61 6.54
N ASP A 68 -6.06 -0.78 6.79
CA ASP A 68 -6.96 -1.63 6.01
C ASP A 68 -7.29 -1.07 4.63
N ASP A 69 -7.37 0.26 4.54
CA ASP A 69 -7.71 0.97 3.31
C ASP A 69 -6.47 1.12 2.41
N ILE A 70 -5.29 1.23 3.01
CA ILE A 70 -4.02 1.45 2.32
C ILE A 70 -3.43 0.14 1.81
N PHE A 71 -3.50 -0.95 2.59
CA PHE A 71 -2.88 -2.23 2.24
C PHE A 71 -3.93 -3.33 2.12
N SER A 72 -4.18 -3.75 0.87
CA SER A 72 -5.09 -4.87 0.62
C SER A 72 -4.45 -6.20 0.98
N GLU A 73 -5.16 -7.03 1.74
CA GLU A 73 -4.77 -8.41 2.08
C GLU A 73 -4.44 -9.25 0.83
N GLY A 74 -5.17 -9.05 -0.28
CA GLY A 74 -4.90 -9.77 -1.52
C GLY A 74 -3.53 -9.46 -2.13
N ASP A 75 -3.06 -8.23 -1.96
CA ASP A 75 -1.74 -7.79 -2.43
C ASP A 75 -0.62 -8.23 -1.47
N VAL A 76 -0.93 -8.32 -0.17
CA VAL A 76 -0.01 -8.79 0.87
C VAL A 76 0.20 -10.30 0.80
N PHE A 77 -0.86 -11.10 0.61
CA PHE A 77 -0.84 -12.57 0.66
C PHE A 77 -0.63 -13.24 -0.71
N THR A 78 0.03 -12.56 -1.65
CA THR A 78 0.27 -13.04 -3.02
C THR A 78 1.05 -14.35 -3.11
N ASN A 79 1.85 -14.68 -2.08
CA ASN A 79 2.70 -15.87 -2.03
C ASN A 79 2.06 -17.05 -1.27
N GLY A 80 0.74 -17.01 -1.01
CA GLY A 80 0.05 -18.06 -0.25
C GLY A 80 0.26 -17.92 1.26
N ASP A 81 0.19 -19.05 1.97
CA ASP A 81 0.32 -19.14 3.44
C ASP A 81 1.77 -19.06 3.95
N ASP A 82 2.61 -18.26 3.28
CA ASP A 82 3.98 -18.00 3.72
C ASP A 82 4.04 -16.68 4.48
N TYR A 83 4.03 -16.79 5.81
CA TYR A 83 4.14 -15.67 6.73
C TYR A 83 5.35 -14.77 6.47
N TYR A 84 6.52 -15.36 6.22
CA TYR A 84 7.75 -14.58 6.04
C TYR A 84 7.71 -13.81 4.72
N ALA A 85 7.20 -14.44 3.66
CA ALA A 85 6.99 -13.78 2.38
C ALA A 85 5.96 -12.65 2.49
N ALA A 86 4.85 -12.86 3.23
CA ALA A 86 3.82 -11.85 3.46
C ALA A 86 4.36 -10.64 4.25
N CYS A 87 5.09 -10.86 5.35
CA CYS A 87 5.74 -9.77 6.10
C CYS A 87 6.72 -8.98 5.23
N LYS A 88 7.51 -9.68 4.39
CA LYS A 88 8.45 -9.02 3.48
C LYS A 88 7.73 -8.21 2.41
N GLN A 89 6.64 -8.73 1.87
CA GLN A 89 5.82 -8.05 0.86
C GLN A 89 5.17 -6.79 1.46
N LEU A 90 4.56 -6.91 2.64
CA LEU A 90 3.98 -5.77 3.36
C LEU A 90 5.04 -4.70 3.66
N GLY A 91 6.22 -5.10 4.15
CA GLY A 91 7.33 -4.17 4.38
C GLY A 91 7.73 -3.39 3.12
N ALA A 92 7.82 -4.07 1.97
CA ALA A 92 8.11 -3.41 0.69
C ALA A 92 7.00 -2.45 0.24
N MET A 93 5.72 -2.80 0.48
CA MET A 93 4.59 -1.92 0.19
C MET A 93 4.59 -0.67 1.09
N ILE A 94 4.94 -0.82 2.36
CA ILE A 94 5.09 0.29 3.30
C ILE A 94 6.22 1.23 2.84
N GLU A 95 7.37 0.67 2.48
CA GLU A 95 8.50 1.45 1.94
C GLU A 95 8.11 2.24 0.68
N ASP A 96 7.41 1.60 -0.27
CA ASP A 96 6.95 2.25 -1.49
C ASP A 96 5.93 3.36 -1.20
N LYS A 97 5.02 3.14 -0.25
CA LYS A 97 4.04 4.15 0.16
C LYS A 97 4.73 5.37 0.81
N PHE A 98 5.66 5.17 1.74
CA PHE A 98 6.44 6.29 2.31
C PHE A 98 7.28 7.01 1.24
N ALA A 99 7.88 6.27 0.30
CA ALA A 99 8.62 6.85 -0.81
C ALA A 99 7.73 7.72 -1.70
N SER A 100 6.47 7.35 -1.91
CA SER A 100 5.49 8.16 -2.65
C SER A 100 5.21 9.52 -2.00
N TRP A 101 5.46 9.63 -0.69
CA TRP A 101 5.36 10.86 0.10
C TRP A 101 6.72 11.53 0.35
N GLN A 102 7.79 11.04 -0.28
CA GLN A 102 9.17 11.54 -0.13
C GLN A 102 9.72 11.39 1.31
N ILE A 103 9.26 10.39 2.04
CA ILE A 103 9.75 10.06 3.39
C ILE A 103 10.68 8.86 3.30
N ALA A 104 11.80 8.93 4.02
CA ALA A 104 12.66 7.78 4.27
C ALA A 104 12.28 7.16 5.63
N PRO A 105 11.45 6.10 5.67
CA PRO A 105 11.00 5.52 6.92
C PRO A 105 12.15 4.84 7.64
N SER A 106 12.12 4.90 8.97
CA SER A 106 13.04 4.08 9.77
C SER A 106 12.59 2.62 9.75
N ARG A 107 13.54 1.70 9.92
CA ARG A 107 13.22 0.27 10.03
C ARG A 107 12.26 -0.04 11.18
N ALA A 108 12.37 0.70 12.29
CA ALA A 108 11.48 0.56 13.43
C ALA A 108 10.02 0.92 13.07
N MET A 109 9.81 1.98 12.28
CA MET A 109 8.46 2.36 11.83
C MET A 109 7.85 1.28 10.95
N ILE A 110 8.63 0.69 10.03
CA ILE A 110 8.15 -0.40 9.17
C ILE A 110 7.77 -1.62 10.02
N ASP A 111 8.65 -2.03 10.93
CA ASP A 111 8.42 -3.19 11.79
C ASP A 111 7.15 -2.98 12.66
N GLU A 112 6.93 -1.78 13.21
CA GLU A 112 5.73 -1.45 13.98
C GLU A 112 4.45 -1.49 13.14
N ILE A 113 4.47 -0.97 11.91
CA ILE A 113 3.30 -1.02 11.02
C ILE A 113 2.99 -2.47 10.62
N VAL A 114 4.03 -3.29 10.35
CA VAL A 114 3.87 -4.72 10.06
C VAL A 114 3.26 -5.47 11.24
N ASP A 115 3.71 -5.16 12.46
CA ASP A 115 3.16 -5.74 13.69
C ASP A 115 1.71 -5.28 13.92
N ALA A 116 1.40 -4.00 13.68
CA ALA A 116 0.06 -3.44 13.82
C ALA A 116 -0.95 -4.01 12.81
N PHE A 117 -0.48 -4.39 11.61
CA PHE A 117 -1.32 -5.07 10.62
C PHE A 117 -1.72 -6.49 11.07
N ASP A 118 -0.98 -7.13 11.99
CA ASP A 118 -1.23 -8.50 12.45
C ASP A 118 -1.34 -9.50 11.30
N VAL A 119 -0.26 -9.60 10.50
CA VAL A 119 -0.14 -10.52 9.35
C VAL A 119 -0.57 -11.95 9.71
N ARG A 120 -0.27 -12.41 10.93
CA ARG A 120 -0.53 -13.79 11.35
C ARG A 120 -2.02 -14.08 11.46
N ASP A 121 -2.77 -13.23 12.15
CA ASP A 121 -4.20 -13.46 12.32
C ASP A 121 -4.95 -13.26 11.00
N ARG A 122 -4.59 -12.21 10.25
CA ARG A 122 -5.21 -11.91 8.95
C ARG A 122 -4.94 -12.97 7.90
N MET A 123 -3.72 -13.49 7.80
CA MET A 123 -3.39 -14.54 6.83
C MET A 123 -4.21 -15.80 7.10
N LYS A 124 -4.38 -16.17 8.37
CA LYS A 124 -5.22 -17.30 8.76
C LYS A 124 -6.68 -17.06 8.34
N ASN A 125 -7.24 -15.90 8.66
CA ASN A 125 -8.62 -15.57 8.31
C ASN A 125 -8.82 -15.53 6.79
N TYR A 126 -7.87 -14.95 6.03
CA TYR A 126 -7.91 -14.85 4.58
C TYR A 126 -7.97 -16.23 3.89
N PHE A 127 -7.15 -17.19 4.33
CA PHE A 127 -7.14 -18.55 3.76
C PHE A 127 -8.22 -19.48 4.35
N ASP A 128 -8.70 -19.24 5.57
CA ASP A 128 -9.83 -20.00 6.15
C ASP A 128 -11.18 -19.56 5.54
N ASP A 129 -11.41 -18.25 5.35
CA ASP A 129 -12.65 -17.75 4.74
C ASP A 129 -12.74 -18.10 3.25
N SER A 130 -11.62 -18.11 2.53
CA SER A 130 -11.59 -18.56 1.13
C SER A 130 -11.81 -20.08 0.98
N ASN A 131 -11.58 -20.87 2.04
CA ASN A 131 -11.95 -22.29 2.09
C ASN A 131 -13.43 -22.54 2.46
N SER A 132 -14.13 -21.56 3.05
CA SER A 132 -15.54 -21.71 3.42
C SER A 132 -16.51 -21.65 2.22
N HIS A 133 -16.08 -21.03 1.11
CA HIS A 133 -16.89 -20.90 -0.12
C HIS A 133 -16.61 -21.97 -1.20
N TYR A 134 -15.62 -22.84 -1.02
CA TYR A 134 -15.47 -24.04 -1.85
C TYR A 134 -16.36 -25.17 -1.35
N THR A 135 -17.68 -24.98 -1.46
CA THR A 135 -18.54 -26.16 -1.69
C THR A 135 -18.33 -26.56 -3.14
N THR A 136 -17.40 -27.47 -3.39
CA THR A 136 -17.41 -28.27 -4.61
C THR A 136 -18.79 -28.93 -4.68
N ARG A 137 -19.70 -28.32 -5.45
CA ARG A 137 -20.94 -28.97 -5.85
C ARG A 137 -20.51 -30.30 -6.46
N PRO A 138 -20.90 -31.47 -5.91
CA PRO A 138 -20.52 -32.74 -6.50
C PRO A 138 -20.95 -32.68 -7.97
N ALA A 139 -19.98 -32.75 -8.88
CA ALA A 139 -20.30 -32.85 -10.29
C ALA A 139 -21.18 -34.09 -10.43
N GLU A 140 -22.46 -33.88 -10.75
CA GLU A 140 -23.35 -34.98 -11.10
C GLU A 140 -22.62 -35.82 -12.16
N PRO A 141 -22.52 -37.14 -11.97
CA PRO A 141 -21.87 -37.99 -12.96
C PRO A 141 -22.73 -37.94 -14.22
N ARG A 142 -22.34 -37.09 -15.17
CA ARG A 142 -22.86 -37.15 -16.53
C ARG A 142 -22.44 -38.50 -17.09
N LEU A 143 -23.42 -39.39 -17.25
CA LEU A 143 -23.35 -40.57 -18.09
C LEU A 143 -22.70 -40.16 -19.42
N LEU A 144 -21.42 -40.51 -19.57
CA LEU A 144 -20.74 -40.51 -20.85
C LEU A 144 -21.36 -41.65 -21.66
N GLU A 145 -22.44 -41.37 -22.39
CA GLU A 145 -22.79 -42.17 -23.55
C GLU A 145 -21.61 -42.09 -24.52
N THR A 146 -20.91 -43.21 -24.64
CA THR A 146 -19.82 -43.43 -25.57
C THR A 146 -20.35 -43.28 -27.00
N LEU A 147 -20.27 -42.06 -27.54
CA LEU A 147 -20.36 -41.82 -28.99
C LEU A 147 -19.01 -42.21 -29.60
N SER A 148 -19.06 -43.29 -30.37
CA SER A 148 -17.97 -43.91 -31.12
C SER A 148 -17.21 -42.88 -31.98
N ILE A 149 -15.92 -42.71 -31.68
CA ILE A 149 -14.95 -41.87 -32.38
C ILE A 149 -14.41 -42.63 -33.59
N ASP A 150 -15.25 -43.01 -34.55
CA ASP A 150 -14.77 -43.80 -35.70
C ASP A 150 -15.32 -43.40 -37.07
N ASP A 151 -16.03 -42.27 -37.20
CA ASP A 151 -16.60 -41.84 -38.50
C ASP A 151 -16.06 -40.50 -39.02
N LEU A 152 -14.92 -40.03 -38.52
CA LEU A 152 -14.31 -38.74 -38.93
C LEU A 152 -13.26 -38.84 -40.04
N PHE A 153 -13.06 -40.01 -40.67
CA PHE A 153 -12.06 -40.20 -41.74
C PHE A 153 -12.55 -40.91 -43.01
N SER A 154 -13.84 -40.84 -43.34
CA SER A 154 -14.34 -41.28 -44.66
C SER A 154 -14.47 -40.06 -45.58
N ARG A 155 -13.31 -39.61 -46.11
CA ARG A 155 -13.19 -38.55 -47.11
C ARG A 155 -13.44 -39.11 -48.51
N ASP A 156 -14.25 -38.38 -49.28
CA ASP A 156 -14.57 -38.55 -50.70
C ASP A 156 -13.55 -39.33 -51.55
N ARG A 157 -14.06 -40.33 -52.28
CA ARG A 157 -13.61 -40.63 -53.65
C ARG A 157 -14.69 -41.26 -54.50
#